data_AF-A0A5C7T7W8-F1
#
_entry.id   AF-A0A5C7T7W8-F1
#
_cell.length_a   1.000
_cell.length_b   1.000
_cell.length_c   1.000
_cell.angle_alpha   90.00
_cell.angle_beta   90.00
_cell.angle_gamma   90.00
#
_symmetry.space_group_name_H-M   'P 1'
#
loop_
_entity.id
_entity.type
_entity.pdbx_description
1 polymer ?
#
loop_
_entity_poly.entity_id
_entity_poly.type
_entity_poly.pdbx_seq_one_letter_code
_entity_poly.pdbx_strand_id
1 'polypeptide(L)'
;DPDKTFHRGSTDYFVRDRLIDIGAFDSPTFTGLPVGQVEKVDKRTLVAVTDTPLANGDGLNVLIKREVVGFRANVVELLDSFEEDGQPRLRYRIEPNELPAALSRLRPLHPLNRNLDHNWQQALLKPSAERRVAVHWQLLVQADHLELQVSSEEGITASARLSGAVVAANNAEQAHEQLCDTLSKLGTTLYYSRGVQLQADLVPFIPGSQLKALRRDAIAALDAARLQAHPRGTRKPVSVPPPVYPHSHLTFLANVYNAKARAFYQRYGVQLIDAAYEAHEESGEVPVMITKHCLRFSFNLCPKQAKGVTGVKTRVAPMQLIHGDEVLTLKFDCKPCEMHIIGKMKGHILNQPLPGSAAHSKMVASISPEDLLKTIRNKPTGYSH
;
A
#
# COMPACT_ATOMS: atom_id res chain seq x y z
N ASP A 1 12.51 -1.25 -6.43
CA ASP A 1 12.43 -2.49 -7.21
C ASP A 1 11.21 -3.28 -6.74
N PRO A 2 10.05 -3.13 -7.42
CA PRO A 2 8.83 -3.85 -7.10
C PRO A 2 8.95 -5.38 -7.23
N ASP A 3 9.87 -5.86 -8.06
CA ASP A 3 10.03 -7.30 -8.34
C ASP A 3 10.61 -8.06 -7.13
N LYS A 4 11.22 -7.34 -6.18
CA LYS A 4 11.68 -7.87 -4.87
C LYS A 4 10.58 -7.95 -3.81
N THR A 5 9.40 -7.39 -4.09
CA THR A 5 8.26 -7.41 -3.17
C THR A 5 7.48 -8.72 -3.31
N PHE A 6 6.67 -9.07 -2.31
CA PHE A 6 5.79 -10.23 -2.43
C PHE A 6 4.77 -10.03 -3.56
N HIS A 7 4.87 -10.81 -4.63
CA HIS A 7 3.85 -10.86 -5.68
C HIS A 7 3.79 -12.26 -6.31
N ARG A 8 2.60 -12.75 -6.67
CA ARG A 8 2.42 -14.09 -7.27
C ARG A 8 2.52 -14.04 -8.79
N GLY A 9 3.59 -13.44 -9.30
CA GLY A 9 3.75 -13.07 -10.72
C GLY A 9 3.12 -11.71 -11.04
N SER A 10 3.73 -10.99 -11.98
CA SER A 10 3.15 -9.77 -12.52
C SER A 10 2.23 -10.12 -13.69
N THR A 11 1.11 -9.42 -13.81
CA THR A 11 0.21 -9.56 -14.93
C THR A 11 -0.31 -8.19 -15.30
N ASP A 12 -0.42 -7.93 -16.60
CA ASP A 12 -1.09 -6.74 -17.11
C ASP A 12 -2.62 -6.88 -17.07
N TYR A 13 -3.15 -8.02 -16.62
CA TYR A 13 -4.57 -8.35 -16.50
C TYR A 13 -5.45 -7.74 -17.60
N PHE A 14 -5.23 -8.18 -18.84
CA PHE A 14 -6.01 -7.74 -20.01
C PHE A 14 -5.90 -6.26 -20.37
N VAL A 15 -4.92 -5.50 -19.84
CA VAL A 15 -4.66 -4.12 -20.27
C VAL A 15 -4.21 -4.08 -21.73
N ARG A 16 -3.43 -5.08 -22.17
CA ARG A 16 -3.05 -5.24 -23.59
C ARG A 16 -3.95 -6.28 -24.24
N ASP A 17 -3.42 -7.49 -24.38
CA ASP A 17 -4.11 -8.62 -24.96
C ASP A 17 -4.23 -9.75 -23.94
N ARG A 18 -4.95 -10.80 -24.32
CA ARG A 18 -5.05 -12.00 -23.50
C ARG A 18 -3.80 -12.85 -23.62
N LEU A 19 -3.05 -12.97 -22.53
CA LEU A 19 -1.87 -13.82 -22.41
C LEU A 19 -2.22 -15.25 -21.99
N ILE A 20 -1.47 -16.24 -22.47
CA ILE A 20 -1.66 -17.68 -22.19
C ILE A 20 -1.25 -18.01 -20.74
N ASP A 21 -0.22 -17.34 -20.25
CA ASP A 21 0.46 -17.50 -18.97
C ASP A 21 -0.03 -16.52 -17.90
N ILE A 22 -1.22 -15.93 -18.08
CA ILE A 22 -1.81 -14.98 -17.11
C ILE A 22 -2.07 -15.59 -15.72
N GLY A 23 -2.08 -16.92 -15.61
CA GLY A 23 -2.29 -17.64 -14.36
C GLY A 23 -1.00 -18.28 -13.85
N ALA A 24 -0.74 -18.16 -12.55
CA ALA A 24 0.35 -18.86 -11.87
C ALA A 24 -0.05 -20.32 -11.56
N PHE A 25 -0.09 -21.17 -12.59
CA PHE A 25 -0.48 -22.59 -12.44
C PHE A 25 0.60 -23.46 -11.80
N ASP A 26 1.86 -23.03 -11.80
CA ASP A 26 2.99 -23.83 -11.30
C ASP A 26 3.07 -23.86 -9.78
N SER A 27 2.82 -22.73 -9.12
CA SER A 27 2.66 -22.66 -7.67
C SER A 27 1.79 -21.47 -7.29
N PRO A 28 0.86 -21.62 -6.33
CA PRO A 28 0.17 -20.47 -5.79
C PRO A 28 1.11 -19.62 -4.93
N THR A 29 2.28 -20.11 -4.48
CA THR A 29 3.17 -19.42 -3.53
C THR A 29 4.15 -18.44 -4.20
N PHE A 30 4.68 -17.50 -3.42
CA PHE A 30 5.67 -16.54 -3.91
C PHE A 30 7.06 -17.18 -4.01
N THR A 31 7.52 -17.38 -5.24
CA THR A 31 8.86 -17.91 -5.57
C THR A 31 9.93 -16.82 -5.58
N GLY A 32 9.57 -15.54 -5.72
CA GLY A 32 10.55 -14.46 -5.84
C GLY A 32 11.31 -14.46 -7.16
N LEU A 33 12.48 -13.82 -7.15
CA LEU A 33 13.30 -13.62 -8.36
C LEU A 33 14.29 -14.77 -8.55
N PRO A 34 14.53 -15.21 -9.80
CA PRO A 34 15.66 -16.08 -10.09
C PRO A 34 16.96 -15.37 -9.74
N VAL A 35 17.84 -16.05 -9.02
CA VAL A 35 19.15 -15.50 -8.61
C VAL A 35 20.32 -16.38 -9.02
N GLY A 36 20.05 -17.59 -9.51
CA GLY A 36 21.11 -18.52 -9.89
C GLY A 36 20.67 -19.98 -9.88
N GLN A 37 21.61 -20.86 -9.60
CA GLN A 37 21.41 -22.31 -9.60
C GLN A 37 22.18 -22.97 -8.44
N VAL A 38 21.61 -24.05 -7.90
CA VAL A 38 22.27 -24.90 -6.91
C VAL A 38 23.18 -25.88 -7.65
N GLU A 39 24.49 -25.81 -7.42
CA GLU A 39 25.47 -26.75 -7.99
C GLU A 39 25.43 -28.09 -7.24
N LYS A 40 25.39 -28.03 -5.90
CA LYS A 40 25.49 -29.21 -5.04
C LYS A 40 24.80 -28.99 -3.70
N VAL A 41 24.20 -30.05 -3.16
CA VAL A 41 23.71 -30.10 -1.79
C VAL A 41 24.55 -31.09 -0.99
N ASP A 42 25.13 -30.64 0.12
CA ASP A 42 25.86 -31.45 1.10
C ASP A 42 24.95 -31.77 2.30
N LYS A 43 25.50 -32.41 3.34
CA LYS A 43 24.71 -32.84 4.52
C LYS A 43 24.08 -31.67 5.30
N ARG A 44 24.73 -30.51 5.34
CA ARG A 44 24.30 -29.33 6.11
C ARG A 44 24.34 -28.02 5.33
N THR A 45 25.01 -28.02 4.19
CA THR A 45 25.25 -26.82 3.37
C THR A 45 24.87 -27.12 1.94
N LEU A 46 24.77 -26.07 1.12
CA LEU A 46 24.69 -26.19 -0.32
C LEU A 46 25.64 -25.21 -0.98
N VAL A 47 26.07 -25.53 -2.19
CA VAL A 47 26.86 -24.64 -3.05
C VAL A 47 25.95 -24.17 -4.17
N ALA A 48 25.88 -22.86 -4.36
CA ALA A 48 25.10 -22.25 -5.42
C ALA A 48 25.94 -21.21 -6.17
N VAL A 49 25.67 -21.09 -7.47
CA VAL A 49 26.24 -20.04 -8.33
C VAL A 49 25.12 -19.07 -8.68
N THR A 50 25.39 -17.78 -8.52
CA THR A 50 24.40 -16.71 -8.62
C THR A 50 24.89 -15.57 -9.52
N ASP A 51 23.97 -14.86 -10.17
CA ASP A 51 24.25 -13.58 -10.88
C ASP A 51 24.18 -12.36 -9.95
N THR A 52 23.58 -12.54 -8.78
CA THR A 52 23.31 -11.45 -7.85
C THR A 52 23.88 -11.77 -6.47
N PRO A 53 24.40 -10.76 -5.74
CA PRO A 53 24.91 -10.98 -4.40
C PRO A 53 23.84 -11.53 -3.45
N LEU A 54 24.25 -12.52 -2.64
CA LEU A 54 23.46 -13.07 -1.55
C LEU A 54 23.95 -12.53 -0.20
N ALA A 55 23.04 -12.47 0.78
CA ALA A 55 23.35 -12.01 2.13
C ALA A 55 22.82 -12.97 3.21
N ASN A 56 23.45 -12.93 4.38
CA ASN A 56 22.93 -13.60 5.57
C ASN A 56 21.51 -13.10 5.86
N GLY A 57 20.60 -14.04 6.10
CA GLY A 57 19.19 -13.78 6.33
C GLY A 57 18.31 -13.81 5.08
N ASP A 58 18.88 -13.94 3.88
CA ASP A 58 18.10 -14.08 2.65
C ASP A 58 17.20 -15.33 2.70
N GLY A 59 16.00 -15.20 2.14
CA GLY A 59 15.06 -16.29 1.92
C GLY A 59 15.20 -16.80 0.51
N LEU A 60 15.61 -18.06 0.41
CA LEU A 60 15.87 -18.75 -0.83
C LEU A 60 14.90 -19.89 -1.00
N ASN A 61 14.61 -20.25 -2.24
CA ASN A 61 13.76 -21.39 -2.53
C ASN A 61 14.10 -22.04 -3.86
N VAL A 62 13.70 -23.30 -3.97
CA VAL A 62 13.74 -24.07 -5.20
C VAL A 62 12.34 -24.63 -5.47
N LEU A 63 11.98 -24.76 -6.75
CA LEU A 63 10.73 -25.38 -7.16
C LEU A 63 10.96 -26.87 -7.42
N ILE A 64 10.50 -27.75 -6.53
CA ILE A 64 10.58 -29.20 -6.74
C ILE A 64 9.22 -29.67 -7.23
N LYS A 65 9.15 -29.99 -8.53
CA LYS A 65 7.89 -30.26 -9.26
C LYS A 65 6.99 -29.02 -9.27
N ARG A 66 6.05 -28.90 -8.33
CA ARG A 66 5.10 -27.78 -8.16
C ARG A 66 5.05 -27.28 -6.71
N GLU A 67 6.00 -27.72 -5.90
CA GLU A 67 6.11 -27.34 -4.50
C GLU A 67 7.33 -26.44 -4.32
N VAL A 68 7.10 -25.28 -3.72
CA VAL A 68 8.16 -24.34 -3.39
C VAL A 68 8.78 -24.75 -2.07
N VAL A 69 10.02 -25.22 -2.13
CA VAL A 69 10.81 -25.60 -0.96
C VAL A 69 11.69 -24.42 -0.59
N GLY A 70 11.26 -23.66 0.40
CA GLY A 70 11.96 -22.48 0.91
C GLY A 70 12.86 -22.80 2.10
N PHE A 71 13.95 -22.05 2.23
CA PHE A 71 14.84 -22.06 3.38
C PHE A 71 15.44 -20.67 3.61
N ARG A 72 15.82 -20.37 4.84
CA ARG A 72 16.52 -19.14 5.19
C ARG A 72 18.02 -19.38 5.23
N ALA A 73 18.77 -18.64 4.44
CA ALA A 73 20.23 -18.66 4.46
C ALA A 73 20.74 -18.01 5.76
N ASN A 74 21.27 -18.82 6.67
CA ASN A 74 21.80 -18.33 7.95
C ASN A 74 23.22 -17.80 7.78
N VAL A 75 24.06 -18.58 7.09
CA VAL A 75 25.43 -18.20 6.70
C VAL A 75 25.58 -18.28 5.19
N VAL A 76 26.11 -17.22 4.60
CA VAL A 76 26.42 -17.08 3.17
C VAL A 76 27.88 -16.70 3.05
N GLU A 77 28.70 -17.64 2.59
CA GLU A 77 30.15 -17.48 2.42
C GLU A 77 30.48 -17.44 0.92
N LEU A 78 31.05 -16.34 0.43
CA LEU A 78 31.54 -16.25 -0.95
C LEU A 78 32.80 -17.11 -1.08
N LEU A 79 32.74 -18.12 -1.95
CA LEU A 79 33.86 -19.01 -2.23
C LEU A 79 34.70 -18.51 -3.39
N ASP A 80 34.04 -18.01 -4.45
CA ASP A 80 34.68 -17.63 -5.69
C ASP A 80 33.82 -16.64 -6.48
N SER A 81 34.46 -15.86 -7.35
CA SER A 81 33.82 -14.97 -8.31
C SER A 81 34.49 -15.12 -9.66
N PHE A 82 33.73 -15.47 -10.69
CA PHE A 82 34.25 -15.74 -12.03
C PHE A 82 33.34 -15.12 -13.09
N GLU A 83 33.78 -15.10 -14.34
CA GLU A 83 32.96 -14.67 -15.47
C GLU A 83 32.50 -15.89 -16.29
N GLU A 84 31.23 -15.87 -16.68
CA GLU A 84 30.61 -16.87 -17.56
C GLU A 84 29.76 -16.12 -18.59
N ASP A 85 29.97 -16.38 -19.88
CA ASP A 85 29.32 -15.66 -20.99
C ASP A 85 29.44 -14.12 -20.89
N GLY A 86 30.56 -13.62 -20.35
CA GLY A 86 30.81 -12.19 -20.14
C GLY A 86 30.00 -11.56 -19.01
N GLN A 87 29.37 -12.37 -18.14
CA GLN A 87 28.63 -11.91 -16.97
C GLN A 87 29.29 -12.42 -15.68
N PRO A 88 29.32 -11.60 -14.61
CA PRO A 88 29.87 -12.03 -13.33
C PRO A 88 28.98 -13.08 -12.67
N ARG A 89 29.61 -14.12 -12.14
CA ARG A 89 29.02 -15.21 -11.37
C ARG A 89 29.68 -15.28 -9.99
N LEU A 90 28.86 -15.49 -8.97
CA LEU A 90 29.27 -15.56 -7.57
C LEU A 90 28.95 -16.95 -7.04
N ARG A 91 29.97 -17.70 -6.64
CA ARG A 91 29.82 -19.02 -6.03
C ARG A 91 29.79 -18.88 -4.51
N TYR A 92 28.71 -19.32 -3.89
CA TYR A 92 28.50 -19.25 -2.46
C TYR A 92 28.39 -20.65 -1.82
N ARG A 93 28.96 -20.82 -0.63
CA ARG A 93 28.53 -21.84 0.32
C ARG A 93 27.44 -21.25 1.20
N ILE A 94 26.30 -21.93 1.26
CA ILE A 94 25.12 -21.48 1.99
C ILE A 94 24.79 -22.52 3.06
N GLU A 95 24.73 -22.07 4.31
CA GLU A 95 24.25 -22.85 5.45
C GLU A 95 22.86 -22.36 5.84
N PRO A 96 21.80 -23.15 5.59
CA PRO A 96 20.46 -22.81 6.04
C PRO A 96 20.29 -23.09 7.54
N ASN A 97 19.34 -22.41 8.19
CA ASN A 97 18.97 -22.71 9.58
C ASN A 97 18.47 -24.16 9.75
N GLU A 98 17.66 -24.61 8.80
CA GLU A 98 17.22 -25.99 8.67
C GLU A 98 17.30 -26.35 7.19
N LEU A 99 17.99 -27.44 6.85
CA LEU A 99 18.07 -27.94 5.47
C LEU A 99 16.82 -28.79 5.19
N PRO A 100 15.87 -28.33 4.36
CA PRO A 100 14.68 -29.12 4.08
C PRO A 100 15.06 -30.46 3.45
N ALA A 101 14.49 -31.55 3.95
CA ALA A 101 14.82 -32.91 3.49
C ALA A 101 14.65 -33.08 1.97
N ALA A 102 13.73 -32.32 1.37
CA ALA A 102 13.49 -32.32 -0.07
C ALA A 102 14.70 -31.86 -0.90
N LEU A 103 15.59 -31.01 -0.35
CA LEU A 103 16.81 -30.55 -1.05
C LEU A 103 17.84 -31.66 -1.24
N SER A 104 17.82 -32.72 -0.43
CA SER A 104 18.76 -33.84 -0.57
C SER A 104 18.60 -34.60 -1.90
N ARG A 105 17.45 -34.45 -2.56
CA ARG A 105 17.11 -35.10 -3.84
C ARG A 105 17.23 -34.16 -5.03
N LEU A 106 17.76 -32.95 -4.82
CA LEU A 106 17.91 -31.95 -5.87
C LEU A 106 18.92 -32.45 -6.91
N ARG A 107 18.59 -32.27 -8.19
CA ARG A 107 19.56 -32.50 -9.26
C ARG A 107 20.59 -31.34 -9.27
N PRO A 108 21.84 -31.58 -9.71
CA PRO A 108 22.78 -30.49 -9.96
C PRO A 108 22.21 -29.46 -10.94
N LEU A 109 22.67 -28.21 -10.81
CA LEU A 109 22.29 -27.07 -11.65
C LEU A 109 20.79 -26.74 -11.59
N HIS A 110 20.16 -26.95 -10.42
CA HIS A 110 18.74 -26.66 -10.24
C HIS A 110 18.51 -25.16 -10.03
N PRO A 111 17.52 -24.53 -10.68
CA PRO A 111 17.21 -23.11 -10.46
C PRO A 111 16.97 -22.76 -8.99
N LEU A 112 17.54 -21.63 -8.59
CA LEU A 112 17.45 -21.04 -7.25
C LEU A 112 16.79 -19.66 -7.36
N ASN A 113 15.79 -19.43 -6.52
CA ASN A 113 15.09 -18.14 -6.43
C ASN A 113 15.28 -17.52 -5.05
N ARG A 114 15.20 -16.18 -4.98
CA ARG A 114 15.18 -15.40 -3.75
C ARG A 114 13.82 -14.73 -3.59
N ASN A 115 13.10 -15.10 -2.53
CA ASN A 115 11.80 -14.52 -2.17
C ASN A 115 11.87 -13.59 -0.95
N LEU A 116 13.06 -13.43 -0.35
CA LEU A 116 13.33 -12.46 0.69
C LEU A 116 14.76 -11.94 0.53
N ASP A 117 14.90 -10.68 0.11
CA ASP A 117 16.18 -9.97 0.10
C ASP A 117 16.34 -9.21 1.41
N HIS A 118 17.15 -9.75 2.32
CA HIS A 118 17.27 -9.24 3.69
C HIS A 118 17.83 -7.83 3.71
N ASN A 119 18.91 -7.59 2.95
CA ASN A 119 19.56 -6.29 2.88
C ASN A 119 18.62 -5.24 2.29
N TRP A 120 17.88 -5.59 1.24
CA TRP A 120 16.90 -4.69 0.64
C TRP A 120 15.76 -4.36 1.61
N GLN A 121 15.24 -5.33 2.37
CA GLN A 121 14.23 -5.06 3.40
C GLN A 121 14.78 -4.15 4.50
N GLN A 122 16.00 -4.38 4.98
CA GLN A 122 16.64 -3.51 5.96
C GLN A 122 16.85 -2.09 5.43
N ALA A 123 17.17 -1.94 4.14
CA ALA A 123 17.29 -0.64 3.51
C ALA A 123 15.96 0.11 3.47
N LEU A 124 14.84 -0.59 3.20
CA LEU A 124 13.50 0.03 3.18
C LEU A 124 13.02 0.53 4.54
N LEU A 125 13.52 -0.05 5.65
CA LEU A 125 13.18 0.40 7.00
C LEU A 125 13.90 1.68 7.41
N LYS A 126 14.91 2.10 6.66
CA LYS A 126 15.66 3.33 6.94
C LYS A 126 14.97 4.53 6.30
N PRO A 127 15.05 5.73 6.90
CA PRO A 127 14.61 6.96 6.25
C PRO A 127 15.29 7.11 4.89
N SER A 128 14.51 7.08 3.82
CA SER A 128 15.00 7.25 2.45
C SER A 128 14.99 8.71 2.01
N ALA A 129 14.10 9.51 2.59
CA ALA A 129 14.01 10.94 2.40
C ALA A 129 13.32 11.60 3.60
N GLU A 130 13.72 12.82 3.92
CA GLU A 130 12.97 13.71 4.80
C GLU A 130 12.40 14.86 3.97
N ARG A 131 11.11 15.15 4.15
CA ARG A 131 10.48 16.34 3.58
C ARG A 131 10.19 17.31 4.73
N ARG A 132 10.85 18.45 4.72
CA ARG A 132 10.65 19.55 5.66
C ARG A 132 10.24 20.81 4.91
N VAL A 133 9.51 21.69 5.59
CA VAL A 133 9.03 22.97 5.06
C VAL A 133 10.06 24.04 5.38
N ALA A 134 10.52 24.79 4.38
CA ALA A 134 11.47 25.86 4.64
C ALA A 134 10.79 27.01 5.39
N VAL A 135 11.49 27.58 6.36
CA VAL A 135 11.07 28.81 7.05
C VAL A 135 12.14 29.89 7.02
N HIS A 136 11.70 31.13 6.94
CA HIS A 136 12.53 32.31 7.11
C HIS A 136 12.14 33.03 8.40
N TRP A 137 13.14 33.46 9.16
CA TRP A 137 12.94 34.19 10.40
C TRP A 137 13.20 35.67 10.19
N GLN A 138 12.38 36.50 10.80
CA GLN A 138 12.59 37.93 10.87
C GLN A 138 12.41 38.38 12.32
N LEU A 139 13.45 38.94 12.92
CA LEU A 139 13.37 39.54 14.25
C LEU A 139 13.20 41.06 14.10
N LEU A 140 12.07 41.57 14.58
CA LEU A 140 11.79 42.99 14.69
C LEU A 140 12.04 43.44 16.13
N VAL A 141 12.74 44.55 16.28
CA VAL A 141 13.10 45.13 17.58
C VAL A 141 12.27 46.39 17.80
N GLN A 142 11.48 46.42 18.87
CA GLN A 142 10.69 47.58 19.31
C GLN A 142 11.20 48.06 20.67
N ALA A 143 10.77 49.24 21.12
CA ALA A 143 11.28 49.83 22.36
C ALA A 143 10.94 49.00 23.62
N ASP A 144 9.78 48.33 23.62
CA ASP A 144 9.19 47.64 24.77
C ASP A 144 9.00 46.13 24.57
N HIS A 145 9.30 45.62 23.37
CA HIS A 145 9.21 44.20 23.06
C HIS A 145 10.05 43.80 21.84
N LEU A 146 10.25 42.50 21.69
CA LEU A 146 10.78 41.86 20.50
C LEU A 146 9.68 41.05 19.82
N GLU A 147 9.57 41.15 18.50
CA GLU A 147 8.66 40.34 17.71
C GLU A 147 9.44 39.42 16.77
N LEU A 148 9.32 38.12 16.98
CA LEU A 148 9.89 37.10 16.11
C LEU A 148 8.82 36.63 15.14
N GLN A 149 9.00 36.96 13.88
CA GLN A 149 8.17 36.50 12.77
C GLN A 149 8.80 35.30 12.10
N VAL A 150 7.97 34.33 11.70
CA VAL A 150 8.35 33.16 10.93
C VAL A 150 7.44 33.03 9.71
N SER A 151 8.05 32.88 8.54
CA SER A 151 7.35 32.74 7.27
C SER A 151 7.74 31.43 6.61
N SER A 152 6.75 30.61 6.28
CA SER A 152 6.93 29.35 5.53
C SER A 152 7.12 29.58 4.04
N GLU A 153 7.68 28.61 3.32
CA GLU A 153 7.81 28.64 1.86
C GLU A 153 6.48 28.67 1.10
N GLU A 154 5.38 28.37 1.80
CA GLU A 154 4.01 28.45 1.29
C GLU A 154 3.43 29.88 1.42
N GLY A 155 4.19 30.82 1.99
CA GLY A 155 3.77 32.21 2.19
C GLY A 155 2.92 32.43 3.44
N ILE A 156 2.79 31.43 4.32
CA ILE A 156 2.05 31.53 5.58
C ILE A 156 3.00 32.04 6.65
N THR A 157 2.57 33.07 7.38
CA THR A 157 3.38 33.79 8.35
C THR A 157 2.70 33.80 9.72
N ALA A 158 3.50 33.68 10.78
CA ALA A 158 3.07 33.85 12.16
C ALA A 158 4.11 34.64 12.94
N SER A 159 3.72 35.20 14.09
CA SER A 159 4.65 35.88 14.99
C SER A 159 4.45 35.45 16.44
N ALA A 160 5.53 35.57 17.22
CA ALA A 160 5.51 35.49 18.68
C ALA A 160 6.24 36.69 19.26
N ARG A 161 5.87 37.09 20.47
CA ARG A 161 6.39 38.30 21.12
C ARG A 161 7.05 37.99 22.45
N LEU A 162 8.12 38.72 22.73
CA LEU A 162 8.81 38.73 24.01
C LEU A 162 8.76 40.15 24.57
N SER A 163 7.93 40.36 25.59
CA SER A 163 7.80 41.66 26.26
C SER A 163 9.00 41.95 27.16
N GLY A 164 9.43 43.21 27.20
CA GLY A 164 10.52 43.67 28.05
C GLY A 164 11.37 44.75 27.38
N ALA A 165 12.06 45.54 28.20
CA ALA A 165 12.99 46.56 27.69
C ALA A 165 14.10 45.90 26.87
N VAL A 166 14.33 46.43 25.67
CA VAL A 166 15.40 45.95 24.80
C VAL A 166 16.73 46.56 25.23
N VAL A 167 17.68 45.70 25.57
CA VAL A 167 19.06 46.09 25.90
C VAL A 167 19.98 45.62 24.79
N ALA A 168 20.86 46.51 24.32
CA ALA A 168 21.88 46.15 23.34
C ALA A 168 22.84 45.11 23.91
N ALA A 169 23.25 44.14 23.09
CA ALA A 169 24.23 43.16 23.49
C ALA A 169 25.63 43.79 23.62
N ASN A 170 26.35 43.44 24.69
CA ASN A 170 27.74 43.88 24.89
C ASN A 170 28.67 43.39 23.77
N ASN A 171 28.39 42.19 23.22
CA ASN A 171 29.04 41.65 22.04
C ASN A 171 27.98 41.34 20.98
N ALA A 172 27.83 42.26 20.03
CA ALA A 172 26.82 42.17 18.97
C ALA A 172 27.04 40.95 18.04
N GLU A 173 28.29 40.62 17.72
CA GLU A 173 28.62 39.50 16.84
C GLU A 173 28.22 38.16 17.47
N GLN A 174 28.62 37.94 18.73
CA GLN A 174 28.27 36.73 19.47
C GLN A 174 26.76 36.58 19.68
N ALA A 175 26.06 37.68 19.97
CA ALA A 175 24.60 37.67 20.12
C ALA A 175 23.88 37.33 18.80
N HIS A 176 24.38 37.84 17.68
CA HIS A 176 23.86 37.52 16.35
C HIS A 176 24.10 36.05 15.97
N GLU A 177 25.28 35.50 16.24
CA GLU A 177 25.55 34.08 16.04
C GLU A 177 24.63 33.19 16.89
N GLN A 178 24.44 33.54 18.17
CA GLN A 178 23.54 32.82 19.07
C GLN A 178 22.09 32.86 18.57
N LEU A 179 21.66 34.00 18.02
CA LEU A 179 20.35 34.17 17.39
C LEU A 179 20.18 33.19 16.22
N CYS A 180 21.12 33.24 15.27
CA CYS A 180 21.12 32.39 14.08
C CYS A 180 21.16 30.89 14.42
N ASP A 181 22.05 30.48 15.34
CA ASP A 181 22.19 29.09 15.78
C ASP A 181 20.89 28.58 16.45
N THR A 182 20.33 29.39 17.36
CA THR A 182 19.11 28.99 18.08
C THR A 182 17.92 28.88 17.13
N LEU A 183 17.72 29.82 16.21
CA LEU A 183 16.60 29.79 15.28
C LEU A 183 16.76 28.72 14.18
N SER A 184 17.99 28.30 13.88
CA SER A 184 18.26 27.22 12.92
C SER A 184 17.98 25.82 13.49
N LYS A 185 18.08 25.65 14.81
CA LYS A 185 17.90 24.35 15.51
C LYS A 185 16.43 23.97 15.69
N LEU A 186 15.77 23.53 14.62
CA LEU A 186 14.33 23.20 14.62
C LEU A 186 13.99 21.74 14.94
N GLY A 187 14.99 20.88 15.15
CA GLY A 187 14.84 19.56 15.76
C GLY A 187 13.78 18.67 15.09
N THR A 188 12.81 18.23 15.89
CA THR A 188 11.71 17.31 15.51
C THR A 188 10.50 18.00 14.87
N THR A 189 10.57 19.31 14.63
CA THR A 189 9.50 20.03 13.92
C THR A 189 9.50 19.68 12.43
N LEU A 190 8.42 20.05 11.74
CA LEU A 190 8.29 19.87 10.29
C LEU A 190 9.13 20.84 9.46
N TYR A 191 9.93 21.69 10.11
CA TYR A 191 10.57 22.86 9.49
C TYR A 191 12.09 22.73 9.41
N TYR A 192 12.67 23.46 8.47
CA TYR A 192 14.10 23.78 8.46
C TYR A 192 14.30 25.27 8.19
N SER A 193 15.31 25.87 8.83
CA SER A 193 15.59 27.30 8.68
C SER A 193 16.35 27.56 7.38
N ARG A 194 15.84 28.49 6.57
CA ARG A 194 16.51 28.98 5.35
C ARG A 194 17.41 30.18 5.66
N GLY A 195 17.08 30.95 6.68
CA GLY A 195 17.84 32.14 7.07
C GLY A 195 17.15 32.92 8.16
N VAL A 196 17.91 33.82 8.77
CA VAL A 196 17.46 34.73 9.83
C VAL A 196 17.82 36.14 9.42
N GLN A 197 16.84 37.03 9.44
CA GLN A 197 17.03 38.46 9.20
C GLN A 197 16.75 39.24 10.48
N LEU A 198 17.71 40.08 10.89
CA LEU A 198 17.53 41.05 11.95
C LEU A 198 17.18 42.40 11.32
N GLN A 199 16.04 42.98 11.71
CA GLN A 199 15.67 44.34 11.32
C GLN A 199 15.79 45.28 12.52
N ALA A 200 17.02 45.74 12.76
CA ALA A 200 17.34 46.69 13.80
C ALA A 200 18.71 47.32 13.58
N ASP A 201 18.90 48.54 14.10
CA ASP A 201 20.19 49.23 14.13
C ASP A 201 21.14 48.66 15.21
N LEU A 202 20.61 47.85 16.14
CA LEU A 202 21.36 47.20 17.20
C LEU A 202 21.00 45.71 17.30
N VAL A 203 21.93 44.90 17.80
CA VAL A 203 21.68 43.49 18.13
C VAL A 203 21.21 43.39 19.59
N PRO A 204 19.98 42.93 19.86
CA PRO A 204 19.46 42.84 21.22
C PRO A 204 20.08 41.67 21.97
N PHE A 205 20.33 41.85 23.27
CA PHE A 205 20.65 40.74 24.16
C PHE A 205 19.36 39.99 24.52
N ILE A 206 19.29 38.71 24.12
CA ILE A 206 18.17 37.83 24.46
C ILE A 206 18.69 36.65 25.26
N PRO A 207 18.26 36.46 26.52
CA PRO A 207 18.57 35.25 27.27
C PRO A 207 18.22 33.99 26.47
N GLY A 208 19.14 33.03 26.40
CA GLY A 208 18.97 31.85 25.55
C GLY A 208 17.72 31.02 25.86
N SER A 209 17.23 31.03 27.10
CA SER A 209 15.96 30.41 27.49
C SER A 209 14.75 31.12 26.87
N GLN A 210 14.74 32.45 26.88
CA GLN A 210 13.69 33.27 26.28
C GLN A 210 13.69 33.15 24.76
N LEU A 211 14.85 33.14 24.12
CA LEU A 211 14.95 32.94 22.67
C LEU A 211 14.42 31.55 22.26
N LYS A 212 14.73 30.50 23.02
CA LYS A 212 14.20 29.14 22.78
C LYS A 212 12.68 29.08 22.96
N ALA A 213 12.15 29.78 23.97
CA ALA A 213 10.71 29.89 24.19
C ALA A 213 10.03 30.63 23.03
N LEU A 214 10.53 31.80 22.67
CA LEU A 214 10.03 32.63 21.58
C LEU A 214 10.00 31.87 20.24
N ARG A 215 11.08 31.12 19.93
CA ARG A 215 11.14 30.23 18.76
C ARG A 215 10.06 29.15 18.80
N ARG A 216 9.88 28.47 19.94
CA ARG A 216 8.86 27.42 20.08
C ARG A 216 7.45 27.99 19.89
N ASP A 217 7.19 29.15 20.47
CA ASP A 217 5.89 29.78 20.43
C ASP A 217 5.58 30.29 19.01
N ALA A 218 6.57 30.83 18.28
CA ALA A 218 6.44 31.20 16.87
C ALA A 218 6.17 29.98 15.96
N ILE A 219 6.85 28.85 16.18
CA ILE A 219 6.57 27.61 15.44
C ILE A 219 5.16 27.09 15.73
N ALA A 220 4.72 27.11 17.00
CA ALA A 220 3.37 26.68 17.34
C ALA A 220 2.28 27.57 16.70
N ALA A 221 2.53 28.88 16.66
CA ALA A 221 1.66 29.82 15.96
C ALA A 221 1.64 29.56 14.44
N LEU A 222 2.79 29.23 13.84
CA LEU A 222 2.88 28.86 12.42
C LEU A 222 2.12 27.57 12.11
N ASP A 223 2.22 26.54 12.96
CA ASP A 223 1.46 25.31 12.81
C ASP A 223 -0.05 25.58 12.79
N ALA A 224 -0.54 26.40 13.72
CA ALA A 224 -1.95 26.79 13.77
C ALA A 224 -2.38 27.57 12.51
N ALA A 225 -1.57 28.54 12.08
CA ALA A 225 -1.84 29.33 10.88
C ALA A 225 -1.87 28.45 9.61
N ARG A 226 -0.95 27.48 9.49
CA ARG A 226 -0.91 26.55 8.36
C ARG A 226 -2.11 25.62 8.32
N LEU A 227 -2.56 25.12 9.47
CA LEU A 227 -3.77 24.30 9.56
C LEU A 227 -5.04 25.08 9.18
N GLN A 228 -5.12 26.35 9.56
CA GLN A 228 -6.25 27.22 9.19
C GLN A 228 -6.25 27.57 7.70
N ALA A 229 -5.07 27.85 7.13
CA ALA A 229 -4.91 28.19 5.71
C ALA A 229 -5.01 26.98 4.77
N HIS A 230 -4.96 25.75 5.30
CA HIS A 230 -4.97 24.54 4.49
C HIS A 230 -6.23 24.47 3.60
N PRO A 231 -6.09 24.41 2.27
CA PRO A 231 -7.22 24.39 1.36
C PRO A 231 -8.06 23.14 1.59
N ARG A 232 -9.36 23.33 1.83
CA ARG A 232 -10.31 22.21 1.98
C ARG A 232 -11.04 22.02 0.65
N GLY A 233 -10.82 20.88 0.01
CA GLY A 233 -11.60 20.50 -1.16
C GLY A 233 -13.07 20.34 -0.78
N THR A 234 -13.96 20.97 -1.54
CA THR A 234 -15.40 20.71 -1.45
C THR A 234 -15.83 19.79 -2.57
N ARG A 235 -16.89 19.01 -2.33
CA ARG A 235 -17.50 18.20 -3.39
C ARG A 235 -18.02 19.13 -4.47
N LYS A 236 -17.67 18.87 -5.74
CA LYS A 236 -18.26 19.58 -6.89
C LYS A 236 -19.79 19.46 -6.85
N PRO A 237 -20.54 20.53 -7.19
CA PRO A 237 -21.99 20.47 -7.26
C PRO A 237 -22.43 19.42 -8.30
N VAL A 238 -23.62 18.86 -8.11
CA VAL A 238 -24.26 17.99 -9.09
C VAL A 238 -24.62 18.83 -10.33
N SER A 239 -24.42 18.30 -11.53
CA SER A 239 -24.80 18.99 -12.77
C SER A 239 -26.30 19.24 -12.87
N VAL A 240 -26.69 20.24 -13.66
CA VAL A 240 -28.08 20.51 -14.05
C VAL A 240 -28.16 20.39 -15.58
N PRO A 241 -28.91 19.40 -16.13
CA PRO A 241 -29.69 18.41 -15.41
C PRO A 241 -28.82 17.37 -14.66
N PRO A 242 -29.40 16.66 -13.66
CA PRO A 242 -28.71 15.56 -12.99
C PRO A 242 -28.24 14.50 -13.99
N PRO A 243 -27.08 13.87 -13.78
CA PRO A 243 -26.64 12.76 -14.61
C PRO A 243 -27.62 11.59 -14.52
N VAL A 244 -27.81 10.84 -15.60
CA VAL A 244 -28.64 9.63 -15.61
C VAL A 244 -27.73 8.42 -15.54
N TYR A 245 -28.07 7.45 -14.69
CA TYR A 245 -27.32 6.21 -14.57
C TYR A 245 -27.49 5.36 -15.85
N PRO A 246 -26.43 4.72 -16.38
CA PRO A 246 -26.50 4.02 -17.68
C PRO A 246 -27.50 2.86 -17.76
N HIS A 247 -27.83 2.25 -16.62
CA HIS A 247 -28.75 1.11 -16.54
C HIS A 247 -30.05 1.50 -15.84
N SER A 248 -31.20 1.16 -16.42
CA SER A 248 -32.52 1.34 -15.79
C SER A 248 -32.89 0.24 -14.81
N HIS A 249 -32.21 -0.91 -14.88
CA HIS A 249 -32.38 -2.06 -13.98
C HIS A 249 -31.02 -2.46 -13.40
N LEU A 250 -30.95 -2.51 -12.07
CA LEU A 250 -29.81 -3.05 -11.32
C LEU A 250 -30.18 -4.39 -10.70
N THR A 251 -29.39 -5.41 -10.99
CA THR A 251 -29.54 -6.73 -10.37
C THR A 251 -28.78 -6.82 -9.03
N PHE A 252 -28.84 -7.97 -8.36
CA PHE A 252 -28.10 -8.22 -7.12
C PHE A 252 -26.59 -7.90 -7.22
N LEU A 253 -26.01 -7.98 -8.43
CA LEU A 253 -24.60 -7.66 -8.70
C LEU A 253 -24.21 -6.21 -8.41
N ALA A 254 -25.18 -5.28 -8.37
CA ALA A 254 -24.94 -3.88 -8.06
C ALA A 254 -24.76 -3.60 -6.55
N ASN A 255 -24.97 -4.62 -5.70
CA ASN A 255 -24.88 -4.54 -4.24
C ASN A 255 -25.62 -3.32 -3.63
N VAL A 256 -26.84 -3.07 -4.12
CA VAL A 256 -27.68 -1.98 -3.60
C VAL A 256 -28.41 -2.46 -2.34
N TYR A 257 -27.68 -2.51 -1.24
CA TYR A 257 -28.15 -3.17 -0.01
C TYR A 257 -29.05 -2.28 0.88
N ASN A 258 -28.73 -0.99 1.04
CA ASN A 258 -29.43 -0.12 1.99
C ASN A 258 -30.33 0.94 1.31
N ALA A 259 -31.27 1.48 2.08
CA ALA A 259 -32.23 2.48 1.59
C ALA A 259 -31.59 3.75 1.02
N LYS A 260 -30.46 4.21 1.58
CA LYS A 260 -29.75 5.40 1.05
C LYS A 260 -29.16 5.13 -0.33
N ALA A 261 -28.58 3.95 -0.54
CA ALA A 261 -28.09 3.53 -1.85
C ALA A 261 -29.25 3.40 -2.85
N ARG A 262 -30.37 2.79 -2.45
CA ARG A 262 -31.57 2.69 -3.31
C ARG A 262 -32.09 4.07 -3.73
N ALA A 263 -32.23 4.99 -2.78
CA ALA A 263 -32.65 6.37 -3.06
C ALA A 263 -31.67 7.11 -3.98
N PHE A 264 -30.36 6.87 -3.83
CA PHE A 264 -29.34 7.42 -4.73
C PHE A 264 -29.55 6.96 -6.17
N TYR A 265 -29.67 5.65 -6.41
CA TYR A 265 -29.84 5.13 -7.78
C TYR A 265 -31.17 5.56 -8.41
N GLN A 266 -32.26 5.54 -7.64
CA GLN A 266 -33.56 6.03 -8.11
C GLN A 266 -33.53 7.51 -8.50
N ARG A 267 -32.85 8.36 -7.70
CA ARG A 267 -32.65 9.78 -8.02
C ARG A 267 -31.96 9.98 -9.38
N TYR A 268 -31.12 9.03 -9.79
CA TYR A 268 -30.40 9.07 -11.07
C TYR A 268 -31.03 8.18 -12.15
N GLY A 269 -32.33 7.90 -12.05
CA GLY A 269 -33.12 7.32 -13.15
C GLY A 269 -33.19 5.80 -13.19
N VAL A 270 -32.63 5.10 -12.19
CA VAL A 270 -32.80 3.65 -12.08
C VAL A 270 -34.23 3.34 -11.63
N GLN A 271 -34.92 2.49 -12.38
CA GLN A 271 -36.34 2.17 -12.19
C GLN A 271 -36.51 0.90 -11.34
N LEU A 272 -35.76 -0.15 -11.66
CA LEU A 272 -35.81 -1.45 -10.97
C LEU A 272 -34.48 -1.72 -10.27
N ILE A 273 -34.53 -2.12 -9.01
CA ILE A 273 -33.35 -2.43 -8.20
C ILE A 273 -33.68 -3.70 -7.42
N ASP A 274 -33.06 -4.80 -7.82
CA ASP A 274 -33.18 -6.09 -7.14
C ASP A 274 -32.48 -6.01 -5.77
N ALA A 275 -32.82 -6.93 -4.87
CA ALA A 275 -32.14 -7.02 -3.59
C ALA A 275 -30.66 -7.40 -3.81
N ALA A 276 -29.77 -6.80 -3.02
CA ALA A 276 -28.38 -7.24 -2.98
C ALA A 276 -28.30 -8.69 -2.48
N TYR A 277 -27.27 -9.42 -2.90
CA TYR A 277 -27.12 -10.84 -2.57
C TYR A 277 -27.11 -11.08 -1.05
N GLU A 278 -26.49 -10.17 -0.31
CA GLU A 278 -26.38 -10.16 1.15
C GLU A 278 -27.72 -9.95 1.87
N ALA A 279 -28.79 -9.57 1.15
CA ALA A 279 -30.14 -9.46 1.70
C ALA A 279 -30.85 -10.83 1.86
N HIS A 280 -30.20 -11.92 1.45
CA HIS A 280 -30.71 -13.29 1.56
C HIS A 280 -32.00 -13.58 0.76
N GLU A 281 -32.32 -12.73 -0.22
CA GLU A 281 -33.51 -12.91 -1.08
C GLU A 281 -33.21 -13.81 -2.30
N GLU A 282 -31.93 -13.97 -2.67
CA GLU A 282 -31.49 -14.81 -3.78
C GLU A 282 -31.12 -16.23 -3.32
N SER A 283 -32.11 -17.12 -3.32
CA SER A 283 -31.95 -18.53 -2.90
C SER A 283 -31.54 -19.49 -4.03
N GLY A 284 -31.49 -18.99 -5.27
CA GLY A 284 -31.17 -19.75 -6.47
C GLY A 284 -29.67 -19.93 -6.72
N GLU A 285 -29.34 -20.58 -7.84
CA GLU A 285 -27.98 -20.62 -8.37
C GLU A 285 -27.71 -19.35 -9.18
N VAL A 286 -26.76 -18.54 -8.71
CA VAL A 286 -26.40 -17.27 -9.34
C VAL A 286 -24.89 -17.13 -9.52
N PRO A 287 -24.42 -16.27 -10.43
CA PRO A 287 -23.01 -15.91 -10.49
C PRO A 287 -22.55 -15.26 -9.18
N VAL A 288 -21.69 -15.95 -8.44
CA VAL A 288 -21.06 -15.43 -7.21
C VAL A 288 -19.69 -14.80 -7.49
N MET A 289 -19.11 -15.10 -8.66
CA MET A 289 -17.93 -14.42 -9.17
C MET A 289 -17.97 -14.40 -10.70
N ILE A 290 -17.71 -13.23 -11.28
CA ILE A 290 -17.56 -13.02 -12.72
C ILE A 290 -16.14 -12.56 -12.96
N THR A 291 -15.40 -13.27 -13.81
CA THR A 291 -14.00 -12.97 -14.09
C THR A 291 -13.71 -13.01 -15.58
N LYS A 292 -12.80 -12.15 -16.03
CA LYS A 292 -12.25 -12.24 -17.39
C LYS A 292 -11.26 -13.39 -17.50
N HIS A 293 -10.61 -13.85 -16.42
CA HIS A 293 -9.79 -15.06 -16.49
C HIS A 293 -10.67 -16.27 -16.89
N CYS A 294 -10.20 -17.10 -17.82
CA CYS A 294 -11.05 -18.14 -18.43
C CYS A 294 -10.27 -19.44 -18.57
N LEU A 295 -10.68 -20.46 -17.81
CA LEU A 295 -10.03 -21.78 -17.85
C LEU A 295 -10.13 -22.45 -19.21
N ARG A 296 -11.22 -22.22 -19.96
CA ARG A 296 -11.28 -22.68 -21.36
C ARG A 296 -10.15 -22.11 -22.20
N PHE A 297 -9.76 -20.85 -21.99
CA PHE A 297 -8.63 -20.29 -22.71
C PHE A 297 -7.31 -20.90 -22.22
N SER A 298 -7.09 -20.97 -20.90
CA SER A 298 -5.85 -21.51 -20.34
C SER A 298 -5.60 -22.98 -20.69
N PHE A 299 -6.66 -23.76 -20.94
CA PHE A 299 -6.56 -25.17 -21.35
C PHE A 299 -6.70 -25.39 -22.87
N ASN A 300 -6.62 -24.33 -23.70
CA ASN A 300 -6.76 -24.43 -25.17
C ASN A 300 -8.12 -24.98 -25.65
N LEU A 301 -9.17 -24.73 -24.88
CA LEU A 301 -10.57 -25.14 -25.11
C LEU A 301 -11.47 -23.95 -25.52
N CYS A 302 -10.86 -22.80 -25.85
CA CYS A 302 -11.59 -21.58 -26.20
C CYS A 302 -12.08 -21.64 -27.66
N PRO A 303 -13.39 -21.44 -27.91
CA PRO A 303 -13.94 -21.48 -29.26
C PRO A 303 -13.45 -20.30 -30.11
N LYS A 304 -13.04 -19.19 -29.50
CA LYS A 304 -12.44 -18.05 -30.21
C LYS A 304 -11.03 -18.37 -30.76
N GLN A 305 -10.26 -19.23 -30.08
CA GLN A 305 -8.96 -19.71 -30.57
C GLN A 305 -9.10 -20.79 -31.63
N ALA A 306 -10.15 -21.62 -31.53
CA ALA A 306 -10.42 -22.74 -32.43
C ALA A 306 -10.97 -22.33 -33.81
N LYS A 307 -11.29 -21.05 -34.04
CA LYS A 307 -11.92 -20.56 -35.26
C LYS A 307 -10.95 -20.72 -36.45
N GLY A 308 -11.24 -21.66 -37.36
CA GLY A 308 -10.43 -21.95 -38.55
C GLY A 308 -9.44 -23.12 -38.40
N VAL A 309 -9.40 -23.78 -37.24
CA VAL A 309 -8.53 -24.93 -36.99
C VAL A 309 -9.38 -26.22 -37.01
N THR A 310 -9.17 -27.07 -38.02
CA THR A 310 -9.83 -28.38 -38.13
C THR A 310 -9.32 -29.35 -37.05
N GLY A 311 -10.23 -29.96 -36.27
CA GLY A 311 -9.91 -30.99 -35.27
C GLY A 311 -10.08 -30.56 -33.81
N VAL A 312 -10.38 -29.29 -33.52
CA VAL A 312 -10.57 -28.81 -32.14
C VAL A 312 -11.98 -29.13 -31.65
N LYS A 313 -12.10 -29.89 -30.55
CA LYS A 313 -13.38 -30.21 -29.90
C LYS A 313 -14.06 -28.93 -29.41
N THR A 314 -15.11 -28.48 -30.10
CA THR A 314 -15.90 -27.30 -29.71
C THR A 314 -16.86 -27.58 -28.55
N ARG A 315 -17.25 -28.85 -28.36
CA ARG A 315 -18.10 -29.32 -27.26
C ARG A 315 -17.23 -29.77 -26.09
N VAL A 316 -17.03 -28.86 -25.16
CA VAL A 316 -16.28 -29.08 -23.92
C VAL A 316 -17.25 -29.52 -22.83
N ALA A 317 -16.88 -30.49 -22.01
CA ALA A 317 -17.68 -30.87 -20.85
C ALA A 317 -17.84 -29.67 -19.89
N PRO A 318 -18.95 -29.60 -19.13
CA PRO A 318 -19.07 -28.61 -18.06
C PRO A 318 -17.86 -28.70 -17.12
N MET A 319 -17.29 -27.53 -16.78
CA MET A 319 -16.20 -27.47 -15.82
C MET A 319 -16.75 -27.12 -14.44
N GLN A 320 -16.10 -27.65 -13.41
CA GLN A 320 -16.45 -27.40 -12.02
C GLN A 320 -15.17 -27.07 -11.23
N LEU A 321 -15.30 -26.20 -10.24
CA LEU A 321 -14.29 -26.00 -9.21
C LEU A 321 -14.68 -26.84 -8.00
N ILE A 322 -13.73 -27.65 -7.52
CA ILE A 322 -13.91 -28.49 -6.34
C ILE A 322 -13.04 -27.92 -5.24
N HIS A 323 -13.63 -27.59 -4.10
CA HIS A 323 -12.93 -27.10 -2.93
C HIS A 323 -13.48 -27.77 -1.66
N GLY A 324 -12.78 -28.79 -1.17
CA GLY A 324 -13.31 -29.67 -0.13
C GLY A 324 -14.58 -30.36 -0.62
N ASP A 325 -15.67 -30.20 0.13
CA ASP A 325 -16.99 -30.77 -0.20
C ASP A 325 -17.84 -29.86 -1.12
N GLU A 326 -17.31 -28.72 -1.55
CA GLU A 326 -18.02 -27.78 -2.42
C GLU A 326 -17.71 -28.02 -3.88
N VAL A 327 -18.76 -28.04 -4.70
CA VAL A 327 -18.70 -28.13 -6.15
C VAL A 327 -19.37 -26.89 -6.74
N LEU A 328 -18.58 -26.02 -7.36
CA LEU A 328 -19.06 -24.80 -8.01
C LEU A 328 -19.03 -24.98 -9.52
N THR A 329 -20.15 -24.72 -10.18
CA THR A 329 -20.27 -24.91 -11.64
C THR A 329 -19.73 -23.69 -12.37
N LEU A 330 -18.96 -23.91 -13.44
CA LEU A 330 -18.45 -22.84 -14.29
C LEU A 330 -19.33 -22.67 -15.53
N LYS A 331 -19.85 -21.45 -15.72
CA LYS A 331 -20.48 -21.02 -16.97
C LYS A 331 -19.55 -20.08 -17.73
N PHE A 332 -19.54 -20.17 -19.05
CA PHE A 332 -18.63 -19.39 -19.89
C PHE A 332 -19.43 -18.55 -20.88
N ASP A 333 -19.46 -17.23 -20.68
CA ASP A 333 -20.04 -16.31 -21.64
C ASP A 333 -18.96 -15.79 -22.60
N CYS A 334 -18.92 -16.38 -23.79
CA CYS A 334 -17.90 -16.07 -24.78
C CYS A 334 -18.10 -14.67 -25.41
N LYS A 335 -19.28 -14.05 -25.32
CA LYS A 335 -19.55 -12.74 -25.93
C LYS A 335 -18.79 -11.62 -25.19
N PRO A 336 -19.01 -11.37 -23.89
CA PRO A 336 -18.18 -10.46 -23.09
C PRO A 336 -16.84 -11.08 -22.65
N CYS A 337 -16.59 -12.35 -23.00
CA CYS A 337 -15.38 -13.11 -22.63
C CYS A 337 -15.22 -13.26 -21.12
N GLU A 338 -16.24 -13.82 -20.49
CA GLU A 338 -16.33 -13.99 -19.04
C GLU A 338 -16.49 -15.46 -18.66
N MET A 339 -15.91 -15.82 -17.52
CA MET A 339 -16.18 -17.04 -16.79
C MET A 339 -16.94 -16.68 -15.53
N HIS A 340 -18.09 -17.32 -15.34
CA HIS A 340 -18.97 -17.13 -14.19
C HIS A 340 -18.84 -18.36 -13.32
N ILE A 341 -18.51 -18.15 -12.05
CA ILE A 341 -18.55 -19.17 -11.01
C ILE A 341 -19.96 -19.10 -10.42
N ILE A 342 -20.71 -20.18 -10.63
CA ILE A 342 -22.08 -20.30 -10.18
C ILE A 342 -22.08 -20.96 -8.81
N GLY A 343 -22.70 -20.28 -7.85
CA GLY A 343 -22.86 -20.75 -6.49
C GLY A 343 -24.31 -20.62 -6.04
N LYS A 344 -24.62 -21.31 -4.95
CA LYS A 344 -25.91 -21.22 -4.26
C LYS A 344 -25.66 -20.85 -2.82
N MET A 345 -26.46 -19.93 -2.27
CA MET A 345 -26.38 -19.59 -0.86
C MET A 345 -26.66 -20.82 0.01
N LYS A 346 -25.82 -21.04 1.02
CA LYS A 346 -26.01 -22.16 1.94
C LYS A 346 -27.19 -21.90 2.87
N GLY A 347 -27.97 -22.93 3.18
CA GLY A 347 -29.17 -22.80 4.01
C GLY A 347 -28.90 -22.19 5.39
N HIS A 348 -27.77 -22.49 6.03
CA HIS A 348 -27.43 -21.90 7.33
C HIS A 348 -27.13 -20.39 7.23
N ILE A 349 -26.67 -19.89 6.07
CA ILE A 349 -26.42 -18.46 5.85
C ILE A 349 -27.75 -17.70 5.73
N LEU A 350 -28.75 -18.28 5.03
CA LEU A 350 -30.10 -17.69 4.96
C LEU A 350 -30.71 -17.45 6.35
N ASN A 351 -30.37 -18.31 7.31
CA ASN A 351 -30.84 -18.21 8.69
C ASN A 351 -29.98 -17.29 9.58
N GLN A 352 -28.88 -16.74 9.07
CA GLN A 352 -28.07 -15.79 9.81
C GLN A 352 -28.70 -14.39 9.77
N PRO A 353 -28.53 -13.59 10.83
CA PRO A 353 -28.88 -12.19 10.83
C PRO A 353 -28.28 -11.42 9.66
N LEU A 354 -29.10 -10.63 9.00
CA LEU A 354 -28.70 -9.79 7.88
C LEU A 354 -27.58 -8.81 8.27
N PRO A 355 -26.55 -8.60 7.43
CA PRO A 355 -25.49 -7.63 7.70
C PRO A 355 -26.03 -6.25 8.07
N GLY A 356 -25.52 -5.66 9.14
CA GLY A 356 -25.95 -4.34 9.63
C GLY A 356 -27.31 -4.32 10.36
N SER A 357 -27.99 -5.46 10.51
CA SER A 357 -29.15 -5.58 11.41
C SER A 357 -28.73 -5.49 12.88
N ALA A 358 -29.66 -5.12 13.76
CA ALA A 358 -29.40 -5.10 15.20
C ALA A 358 -28.98 -6.47 15.76
N ALA A 359 -29.49 -7.56 15.18
CA ALA A 359 -29.09 -8.92 15.55
C ALA A 359 -27.65 -9.23 15.07
N HIS A 360 -27.26 -8.78 13.88
CA HIS A 360 -25.89 -8.91 13.39
C HIS A 360 -24.88 -8.10 14.23
N SER A 361 -25.25 -6.88 14.62
CA SER A 361 -24.42 -6.00 15.47
C SER A 361 -24.20 -6.55 16.89
N LYS A 362 -25.01 -7.51 17.35
CA LYS A 362 -24.81 -8.22 18.62
C LYS A 362 -23.86 -9.42 18.49
N MET A 363 -23.70 -9.97 17.29
CA MET A 363 -22.80 -11.11 17.02
C MET A 363 -21.38 -10.65 16.67
N VAL A 364 -21.24 -9.48 16.05
CA VAL A 364 -19.96 -8.87 15.70
C VAL A 364 -19.70 -7.73 16.66
N ALA A 365 -18.46 -7.57 17.14
CA ALA A 365 -18.08 -6.39 17.93
C ALA A 365 -18.41 -5.12 17.14
N SER A 366 -19.50 -4.46 17.50
CA SER A 366 -19.95 -3.22 16.88
C SER A 366 -19.73 -2.08 17.86
N ILE A 367 -19.29 -0.94 17.34
CA ILE A 367 -19.13 0.29 18.09
C ILE A 367 -20.13 1.30 17.53
N SER A 368 -20.94 1.92 18.39
CA SER A 368 -21.86 2.97 17.93
C SER A 368 -21.05 4.18 17.41
N PRO A 369 -21.58 5.01 16.49
CA PRO A 369 -20.92 6.26 16.11
C PRO A 369 -20.55 7.11 17.33
N GLU A 370 -21.41 7.15 18.35
CA GLU A 370 -21.17 7.87 19.61
C GLU A 370 -20.00 7.27 20.39
N ASP A 371 -19.90 5.94 20.46
CA ASP A 371 -18.79 5.26 21.12
C ASP A 371 -17.49 5.35 20.31
N LEU A 372 -17.59 5.34 18.98
CA LEU A 372 -16.46 5.56 18.08
C LEU A 372 -15.89 6.97 18.30
N LEU A 373 -16.75 7.98 18.42
CA LEU A 373 -16.35 9.35 18.74
C LEU A 373 -15.63 9.44 20.10
N LYS A 374 -15.94 8.57 21.07
CA LYS A 374 -15.22 8.49 22.36
C LYS A 374 -13.82 7.89 22.22
N THR A 375 -13.57 7.07 21.19
CA THR A 375 -12.25 6.46 20.95
C THR A 375 -11.25 7.40 20.24
N ILE A 376 -11.73 8.51 19.67
CA ILE A 376 -10.89 9.48 18.97
C ILE A 376 -10.17 10.36 20.01
N ARG A 377 -8.84 10.16 20.15
CA ARG A 377 -7.99 10.89 21.11
C ARG A 377 -7.97 12.41 20.90
N ASN A 378 -8.13 12.88 19.66
CA ASN A 378 -8.20 14.30 19.31
C ASN A 378 -9.55 14.60 18.65
N LYS A 379 -10.55 15.03 19.43
CA LYS A 379 -11.84 15.46 18.88
C LYS A 379 -11.60 16.60 17.89
N PRO A 380 -12.09 16.53 16.64
CA PRO A 380 -12.05 17.66 15.74
C PRO A 380 -12.89 18.80 16.35
N THR A 381 -12.23 19.84 16.84
CA THR A 381 -12.88 21.09 17.24
C THR A 381 -13.37 21.78 15.96
N GLY A 382 -14.69 21.91 15.81
CA GLY A 382 -15.28 22.70 14.71
C GLY A 382 -16.47 22.11 13.97
N TYR A 383 -16.98 20.93 14.33
CA TYR A 383 -18.29 20.48 13.86
C TYR A 383 -19.36 20.83 14.90
N SER A 384 -19.92 22.04 14.82
CA SER A 384 -21.30 22.25 15.28
C SER A 384 -22.22 21.74 14.17
N HIS A 385 -23.16 20.88 14.53
CA HIS A 385 -24.27 20.49 13.65
C HIS A 385 -25.14 21.68 13.26
#